data_AF-A0A6G2D779-F1
#
_entry.id   AF-A0A6G2D779-F1
#
_cell.length_a   1.000
_cell.length_b   1.000
_cell.length_c   1.000
_cell.angle_alpha   90.00
_cell.angle_beta   90.00
_cell.angle_gamma   90.00
#
_symmetry.space_group_name_H-M   'P 1'
#
loop_
_entity.id
_entity.type
_entity.pdbx_description
1 polymer ?
#
loop_
_entity_poly.entity_id
_entity_poly.type
_entity_poly.pdbx_seq_one_letter_code
_entity_poly.pdbx_strand_id
1 'polypeptide(L)' 'TEDTAKVLGRMFDGIEFRGFSQDMVEELAEFSGVPVRNGLTDKWHPTQMLADYLTVLENFGHLEGLTLVYCGDGRNN' A
#
# COMPACT_ATOMS: atom_id res chain seq x y z
N THR A 1 13.45 12.48 6.71
CA THR A 1 12.01 12.23 6.43
C THR A 1 11.13 12.73 7.55
N GLU A 2 11.57 12.60 8.81
CA GLU A 2 10.87 13.06 10.03
C GLU A 2 10.32 14.50 9.98
N ASP A 3 11.14 15.51 9.63
CA ASP A 3 10.69 16.91 9.59
C ASP A 3 9.54 17.11 8.59
N THR A 4 9.65 16.48 7.42
CA THR A 4 8.60 16.50 6.39
C THR A 4 7.33 15.81 6.88
N ALA A 5 7.45 14.67 7.56
CA ALA A 5 6.32 13.94 8.13
C ALA A 5 5.51 14.81 9.11
N LYS A 6 6.23 15.49 10.02
CA LYS A 6 5.62 16.38 11.04
C LYS A 6 4.93 17.60 10.42
N VAL A 7 5.47 18.15 9.34
CA VAL A 7 4.84 19.26 8.62
C VAL A 7 3.58 18.78 7.90
N LEU A 8 3.67 17.71 7.12
CA LEU A 8 2.56 17.18 6.35
C LEU A 8 1.39 16.73 7.24
N GLY A 9 1.69 16.06 8.36
CA GLY A 9 0.65 15.61 9.30
C GLY A 9 -0.10 16.73 10.02
N ARG A 10 0.41 17.96 10.01
CA ARG A 10 -0.30 19.15 10.50
C ARG A 10 -1.10 19.87 9.40
N MET A 11 -0.90 19.49 8.15
CA MET A 11 -1.51 20.12 6.97
C MET A 11 -2.61 19.24 6.36
N PHE A 12 -2.51 17.92 6.49
CA PHE A 12 -3.38 16.96 5.83
C PHE A 12 -3.87 15.89 6.80
N ASP A 13 -5.07 15.36 6.53
CA ASP A 13 -5.69 14.29 7.33
C ASP A 13 -5.17 12.88 7.01
N GLY A 14 -4.30 12.74 6.01
CA GLY A 14 -3.69 11.48 5.61
C GLY A 14 -2.69 11.66 4.47
N ILE A 15 -1.79 10.70 4.32
CA ILE A 15 -0.68 10.75 3.36
C ILE A 15 -0.65 9.46 2.54
N GLU A 16 -0.52 9.56 1.22
CA GLU A 16 -0.15 8.44 0.36
C GLU A 16 1.33 8.58 0.00
N PHE A 17 2.11 7.50 0.15
CA PHE A 17 3.50 7.46 -0.27
C PHE A 17 3.70 6.46 -1.41
N ARG A 18 4.41 6.90 -2.44
CA ARG A 18 4.88 6.07 -3.54
C ARG A 18 6.36 6.31 -3.77
N GLY A 19 7.16 5.25 -3.73
CA GLY A 19 8.61 5.35 -3.83
C GLY A 19 9.29 3.99 -3.77
N PHE A 20 10.56 3.97 -3.35
CA PHE A 20 11.38 2.76 -3.36
C PHE A 20 11.42 2.07 -1.99
N SER A 21 11.89 2.81 -0.97
CA SER A 21 12.12 2.25 0.37
C SER A 21 10.83 2.11 1.18
N GLN A 22 10.60 0.90 1.70
CA GLN A 22 9.56 0.62 2.68
C GLN A 22 9.81 1.39 4.00
N ASP A 23 11.07 1.50 4.41
CA ASP A 23 11.47 2.15 5.66
C ASP A 23 11.06 3.64 5.65
N MET A 24 11.03 4.28 4.48
CA MET A 24 10.52 5.66 4.35
C MET A 24 9.02 5.78 4.60
N VAL A 25 8.21 4.78 4.20
CA VAL A 25 6.77 4.74 4.53
C VAL A 25 6.58 4.59 6.03
N GLU A 26 7.38 3.73 6.66
CA GLU A 26 7.33 3.46 8.09
C GLU A 26 7.72 4.69 8.90
N GLU A 27 8.79 5.40 8.53
CA GLU A 27 9.15 6.69 9.14
C GLU A 27 8.04 7.75 8.95
N LEU A 28 7.44 7.85 7.76
CA LEU A 28 6.32 8.78 7.54
C LEU A 28 5.13 8.44 8.45
N ALA A 29 4.84 7.14 8.63
CA ALA A 29 3.76 6.68 9.50
C ALA A 29 4.05 6.97 10.97
N GLU A 30 5.29 6.78 11.42
CA GLU A 30 5.72 7.03 12.80
C GLU A 30 5.63 8.52 13.16
N PHE A 31 6.06 9.41 12.27
CA PHE A 31 6.26 10.82 12.62
C PHE A 31 5.14 11.78 12.17
N SER A 32 4.24 11.37 11.27
CA SER A 32 3.19 12.28 10.76
C SER A 32 1.97 12.39 11.69
N GLY A 33 1.65 11.36 12.48
CA GLY A 33 0.48 11.37 13.36
C GLY A 33 -0.87 11.28 12.63
N VAL A 34 -0.86 11.06 11.31
CA VAL A 34 -2.06 10.83 10.47
C VAL A 34 -1.88 9.53 9.67
N PRO A 35 -2.98 8.89 9.20
CA PRO A 35 -2.87 7.65 8.44
C PRO A 35 -1.99 7.78 7.19
N VAL A 36 -0.97 6.92 7.08
CA VAL A 36 -0.10 6.80 5.91
C VAL A 36 -0.43 5.53 5.13
N ARG A 37 -0.63 5.66 3.82
CA ARG A 37 -0.93 4.54 2.91
C ARG A 37 0.25 4.30 1.98
N ASN A 38 0.69 3.05 1.88
CA ASN A 38 1.67 2.64 0.87
C ASN A 38 0.96 2.50 -0.49
N GLY A 39 1.24 3.43 -1.39
CA GLY A 39 0.76 3.40 -2.77
C GLY A 39 1.58 2.51 -3.69
N LEU A 40 2.88 2.30 -3.40
CA LEU A 40 3.80 1.32 -4.00
C LEU A 40 5.20 1.53 -3.41
N THR A 41 5.82 0.45 -2.92
CA THR A 41 7.26 0.36 -2.61
C THR A 41 7.91 -0.77 -3.40
N ASP A 42 9.25 -0.85 -3.36
CA ASP A 42 9.97 -1.98 -3.98
C ASP A 42 9.61 -3.33 -3.35
N LYS A 43 9.05 -3.32 -2.13
CA LYS A 43 8.66 -4.53 -1.40
C LYS A 43 7.18 -4.87 -1.54
N TRP A 44 6.28 -3.88 -1.65
CA TRP A 44 4.84 -4.11 -1.54
C TRP A 44 4.00 -3.17 -2.41
N HIS A 45 2.92 -3.69 -3.01
CA HIS A 45 1.87 -2.90 -3.65
C HIS A 45 0.47 -3.25 -3.11
N PRO A 46 0.16 -2.92 -1.84
CA PRO A 46 -1.02 -3.45 -1.16
C PRO A 46 -2.35 -2.95 -1.74
N THR A 47 -2.38 -1.75 -2.30
CA THR A 47 -3.56 -1.19 -2.98
C THR A 47 -3.93 -1.97 -4.23
N GLN A 48 -2.94 -2.50 -4.97
CA GLN A 48 -3.16 -3.34 -6.14
C GLN A 48 -3.79 -4.68 -5.75
N MET A 49 -3.23 -5.36 -4.73
CA MET A 49 -3.78 -6.62 -4.25
C MET A 49 -5.25 -6.47 -3.82
N LEU A 50 -5.60 -5.40 -3.08
CA LEU A 50 -6.98 -5.15 -2.66
C LEU A 50 -7.92 -4.95 -3.86
N ALA A 51 -7.48 -4.23 -4.89
CA ALA A 51 -8.25 -4.04 -6.11
C ALA A 51 -8.44 -5.36 -6.89
N ASP A 52 -7.41 -6.21 -6.93
CA ASP A 52 -7.48 -7.52 -7.58
C ASP A 52 -8.47 -8.43 -6.86
N TYR A 53 -8.42 -8.50 -5.53
CA TYR A 53 -9.38 -9.29 -4.74
C TYR A 53 -10.81 -8.77 -4.87
N LEU A 54 -11.01 -7.45 -4.92
CA LEU A 54 -12.34 -6.88 -5.19
C LEU A 54 -12.83 -7.32 -6.57
N THR A 55 -11.97 -7.26 -7.58
CA THR A 55 -12.31 -7.68 -8.95
C THR A 55 -12.66 -9.17 -9.02
N VAL A 56 -11.90 -10.03 -8.34
CA VAL A 56 -12.21 -11.47 -8.24
C VAL A 56 -13.56 -11.67 -7.54
N LEU A 57 -13.81 -10.97 -6.44
CA LEU A 57 -15.08 -11.04 -5.73
C LEU A 57 -16.26 -10.60 -6.61
N GLU A 58 -16.11 -9.54 -7.40
CA GLU A 58 -17.13 -9.06 -8.34
C GLU A 58 -17.43 -10.07 -9.46
N ASN A 59 -16.43 -10.82 -9.91
CA ASN A 59 -16.59 -11.78 -11.02
C ASN A 59 -17.05 -13.17 -10.56
N PHE A 60 -16.65 -13.61 -9.36
CA PHE A 60 -16.91 -14.97 -8.87
C PHE A 60 -17.86 -15.03 -7.67
N GLY A 61 -18.17 -13.91 -7.03
CA GLY A 61 -19.09 -13.79 -5.90
C GLY A 61 -18.56 -14.32 -4.55
N HIS A 62 -17.36 -14.90 -4.54
CA HIS A 62 -16.67 -15.40 -3.35
C HIS A 62 -15.16 -15.43 -3.61
N LEU A 63 -14.37 -15.58 -2.54
CA LEU A 63 -12.90 -15.71 -2.65
C LEU A 63 -12.41 -17.09 -2.21
N GLU A 64 -13.09 -17.71 -1.23
CA GLU A 64 -12.64 -18.95 -0.62
C GLU A 64 -12.75 -20.15 -1.59
N GLY A 65 -11.68 -20.92 -1.74
CA GLY A 65 -11.64 -22.08 -2.64
C GLY A 65 -11.32 -21.76 -4.10
N LEU A 66 -11.15 -20.49 -4.46
CA LEU A 66 -10.62 -20.10 -5.78
C LEU A 66 -9.11 -20.39 -5.87
N THR A 67 -8.69 -20.83 -7.05
CA THR A 67 -7.26 -21.04 -7.36
C THR A 67 -6.74 -19.85 -8.15
N LEU A 68 -5.80 -19.10 -7.57
CA LEU A 68 -5.10 -18.00 -8.24
C LEU A 68 -3.71 -18.47 -8.70
N VAL A 69 -3.32 -18.07 -9.91
CA VAL A 69 -1.99 -18.35 -10.46
C VAL A 69 -1.31 -17.03 -10.78
N TYR A 70 -0.17 -16.79 -10.14
CA TYR A 70 0.74 -15.71 -10.50
C TYR A 70 1.84 -16.25 -11.42
N CYS A 71 1.98 -15.66 -12.61
CA CYS A 71 2.97 -16.07 -13.61
C CYS A 71 3.93 -14.92 -13.92
N GLY A 72 5.21 -15.13 -13.67
CA GLY A 72 6.27 -14.15 -13.98
C GLY A 72 7.05 -13.73 -12.75
N ASP A 73 7.39 -12.44 -12.68
CA ASP A 73 8.26 -11.88 -11.66
C ASP A 73 7.48 -11.47 -10.39
N GLY A 74 7.57 -12.27 -9.32
CA GLY A 74 6.79 -12.09 -8.09
C GLY A 74 7.38 -11.13 -7.06
N ARG A 75 8.27 -10.22 -7.45
CA ARG A 75 9.04 -9.42 -6.48
C ARG A 75 8.25 -8.32 -5.76
N ASN A 76 7.17 -7.79 -6.35
CA ASN A 76 6.55 -6.53 -5.88
C ASN A 76 5.01 -6.50 -5.90
N ASN A 77 4.33 -7.65 -5.83
CA ASN A 77 2.86 -7.68 -5.75
C ASN A 77 2.43 -7.69 -4.27
#